data_AF-A0A0Q8G2C1-F1
#
_entry.id   AF-A0A0Q8G2C1-F1
#
_cell.length_a   1.000
_cell.length_b   1.000
_cell.length_c   1.000
_cell.angle_alpha   90.00
_cell.angle_beta   90.00
_cell.angle_gamma   90.00
#
_symmetry.space_group_name_H-M   'P 1'
#
loop_
_entity.id
_entity.type
_entity.pdbx_description
1 polymer ?
#
loop_
_entity_poly.entity_id
_entity_poly.type
_entity_poly.pdbx_seq_one_letter_code
_entity_poly.pdbx_strand_id
1 'polypeptide(L)'
;MTQTDIPTWCLNFQLALMAALDAAWKSIEASTDPAVLRQARDKAKAIGDLAAMARKVALITPRDRAKPAGPTLTDVAAAGLAATQGVANVSAMLMDSLGPAAPVAAQAEPARRALDKLKGGRRGRL
;
A
#
# COMPACT_ATOMS: atom_id res chain seq x y z
N MET A 1 17.47 1.89 -6.39
CA MET A 1 16.52 1.27 -7.34
C MET A 1 16.55 -0.23 -7.11
N THR A 2 15.51 -0.82 -6.52
CA THR A 2 15.44 -2.28 -6.35
C THR A 2 15.08 -2.90 -7.70
N GLN A 3 16.05 -3.58 -8.31
CA GLN A 3 15.85 -4.34 -9.54
C GLN A 3 14.80 -5.41 -9.28
N THR A 4 13.64 -5.25 -9.91
CA THR A 4 12.56 -6.23 -9.86
C THR A 4 12.80 -7.17 -11.02
N ASP A 5 13.27 -8.39 -10.77
CA ASP A 5 13.38 -9.39 -11.82
C ASP A 5 11.98 -9.67 -12.38
N ILE A 6 11.74 -9.20 -13.60
CA ILE A 6 10.51 -9.50 -14.34
C ILE A 6 10.69 -10.89 -14.94
N PRO A 7 9.82 -11.86 -14.63
CA PRO A 7 9.90 -13.18 -15.24
C PRO A 7 9.94 -13.07 -16.77
N THR A 8 10.84 -13.80 -17.43
CA THR A 8 11.02 -13.75 -18.90
C THR A 8 9.72 -13.98 -19.67
N TRP A 9 8.82 -14.83 -19.15
CA TRP A 9 7.51 -15.06 -19.75
C TRP A 9 6.64 -13.79 -19.77
N CYS A 10 6.73 -12.95 -18.74
CA CYS A 10 5.96 -11.71 -18.64
C CYS A 10 6.44 -10.70 -19.68
N LEU A 11 7.76 -10.63 -19.89
CA LEU A 11 8.36 -9.80 -20.94
C LEU A 11 7.93 -10.26 -22.34
N ASN A 12 8.05 -11.56 -22.63
CA ASN A 12 7.65 -12.12 -23.92
C ASN A 12 6.15 -11.91 -24.20
N PHE A 13 5.33 -12.05 -23.17
CA PHE A 13 3.89 -11.80 -23.27
C PHE A 13 3.58 -10.32 -23.55
N GLN A 14 4.27 -9.39 -22.89
CA GLN A 14 4.12 -7.95 -23.16
C GLN A 14 4.49 -7.60 -24.62
N LEU A 15 5.60 -8.15 -25.13
CA LEU A 15 6.01 -7.98 -26.53
C LEU A 15 4.94 -8.49 -27.50
N ALA A 16 4.36 -9.66 -27.23
CA ALA A 16 3.30 -10.23 -28.05
C ALA A 16 2.02 -9.36 -28.04
N LEU A 17 1.61 -8.84 -26.88
CA LEU A 17 0.46 -7.94 -26.79
C LEU A 17 0.68 -6.64 -27.58
N MET A 18 1.87 -6.04 -27.47
CA MET A 18 2.22 -4.84 -28.22
C MET A 18 2.19 -5.10 -29.73
N ALA A 19 2.80 -6.19 -30.20
CA ALA A 19 2.79 -6.56 -31.61
C ALA A 19 1.35 -6.81 -32.12
N ALA A 20 0.50 -7.40 -31.30
CA ALA A 20 -0.89 -7.66 -31.67
C ALA A 20 -1.73 -6.37 -31.77
N LEU A 21 -1.49 -5.39 -30.90
CA LEU A 21 -2.12 -4.06 -30.98
C LEU A 21 -1.64 -3.28 -32.20
N ASP A 22 -0.34 -3.31 -32.49
CA ASP A 22 0.22 -2.68 -33.70
C ASP A 22 -0.39 -3.29 -34.98
N ALA A 23 -0.53 -4.61 -35.03
CA ALA A 23 -1.21 -5.27 -36.15
C ALA A 23 -2.70 -4.86 -36.26
N ALA A 24 -3.40 -4.70 -35.13
CA ALA A 24 -4.79 -4.22 -35.14
C ALA A 24 -4.89 -2.76 -35.61
N TRP A 25 -3.95 -1.91 -35.19
CA TRP A 25 -3.85 -0.52 -35.64
C TRP A 25 -3.63 -0.43 -37.14
N LYS A 26 -2.67 -1.18 -37.68
CA LYS A 26 -2.40 -1.25 -39.13
C LYS A 26 -3.61 -1.73 -39.93
N SER A 27 -4.39 -2.67 -39.39
CA SER A 27 -5.64 -3.13 -40.03
C SER A 27 -6.71 -2.04 -40.09
N ILE A 28 -6.74 -1.12 -39.13
CA ILE A 28 -7.67 0.01 -39.09
C ILE A 28 -7.22 1.09 -40.08
N GLU A 29 -5.92 1.37 -40.17
CA GLU A 29 -5.39 2.35 -41.13
C GLU A 29 -5.52 1.89 -42.58
N ALA A 30 -5.35 0.59 -42.85
CA ALA A 30 -5.33 0.04 -44.20
C ALA A 30 -6.73 -0.21 -44.79
N SER A 31 -7.81 -0.14 -44.00
CA SER A 31 -9.14 -0.57 -44.44
C SER A 31 -10.25 0.41 -44.11
N THR A 32 -11.12 0.65 -45.09
CA THR A 32 -12.38 1.42 -44.94
C THR A 32 -13.59 0.50 -44.79
N ASP A 33 -13.40 -0.83 -44.82
CA ASP A 33 -14.48 -1.79 -44.68
C ASP A 33 -14.97 -1.84 -43.22
N PRO A 34 -16.26 -1.54 -42.95
CA PRO A 34 -16.82 -1.59 -41.60
C PRO A 34 -16.69 -2.97 -40.93
N ALA A 35 -16.66 -4.07 -41.69
CA ALA A 35 -16.47 -5.41 -41.12
C ALA A 35 -15.06 -5.60 -40.57
N VAL A 36 -14.04 -5.23 -41.34
CA VAL A 36 -12.62 -5.28 -40.94
C VAL A 36 -12.36 -4.37 -39.74
N LEU A 37 -12.94 -3.16 -39.73
CA LEU A 37 -12.82 -2.24 -38.60
C LEU A 37 -13.42 -2.81 -37.31
N ARG A 38 -14.58 -3.49 -37.39
CA ARG A 38 -15.17 -4.17 -36.22
C ARG A 38 -14.28 -5.31 -35.75
N GLN A 39 -13.82 -6.16 -36.66
CA GLN A 39 -12.94 -7.28 -36.32
C GLN A 39 -11.63 -6.81 -35.65
N ALA A 40 -11.02 -5.73 -36.14
CA ALA A 40 -9.81 -5.17 -35.53
C ALA A 40 -10.06 -4.62 -34.12
N ARG A 41 -11.23 -3.99 -33.89
CA ARG A 41 -11.65 -3.53 -32.56
C ARG A 41 -11.95 -4.69 -31.61
N ASP A 42 -12.63 -5.71 -32.08
CA ASP A 42 -12.93 -6.91 -31.29
C ASP A 42 -11.64 -7.64 -30.90
N LYS A 43 -10.67 -7.71 -31.81
CA LYS A 43 -9.33 -8.22 -31.53
C LYS A 43 -8.61 -7.38 -30.46
N ALA A 44 -8.64 -6.05 -30.57
CA ALA A 44 -8.06 -5.15 -29.56
C ALA A 44 -8.71 -5.35 -28.18
N LYS A 45 -10.02 -5.57 -28.12
CA LYS A 45 -10.74 -5.88 -26.88
C LYS A 45 -10.30 -7.21 -26.27
N ALA A 46 -10.21 -8.27 -27.07
CA ALA A 46 -9.74 -9.58 -26.63
C ALA A 46 -8.30 -9.52 -26.08
N ILE A 47 -7.42 -8.73 -26.70
CA ILE A 47 -6.05 -8.46 -26.20
C ILE A 47 -6.10 -7.82 -24.80
N GLY A 48 -7.01 -6.86 -24.58
CA GLY A 48 -7.22 -6.23 -23.28
C GLY A 48 -7.68 -7.22 -22.19
N ASP A 49 -8.61 -8.12 -22.54
CA ASP A 49 -9.11 -9.14 -21.63
C ASP A 49 -8.02 -10.17 -21.26
N LEU A 50 -7.21 -10.59 -22.24
CA LEU A 50 -6.04 -11.44 -22.02
C LEU A 50 -5.01 -10.77 -21.12
N ALA A 51 -4.74 -9.48 -21.33
CA ALA A 51 -3.83 -8.72 -20.47
C ALA A 51 -4.36 -8.63 -19.03
N ALA A 52 -5.67 -8.47 -18.84
CA ALA A 52 -6.28 -8.47 -17.51
C ALA A 52 -6.13 -9.83 -16.80
N MET A 53 -6.29 -10.95 -17.51
CA MET A 53 -6.04 -12.28 -16.93
C MET A 53 -4.56 -12.52 -16.63
N ALA A 54 -3.66 -12.11 -17.52
CA ALA A 54 -2.22 -12.23 -17.29
C ALA A 54 -1.77 -11.48 -16.03
N ARG A 55 -2.36 -10.32 -15.71
CA ARG A 55 -2.11 -9.62 -14.44
C ARG A 55 -2.53 -10.46 -13.23
N LYS A 56 -3.66 -11.16 -13.30
CA LYS A 56 -4.08 -12.08 -12.23
C LYS A 56 -3.07 -13.21 -12.05
N VAL A 57 -2.62 -13.82 -13.17
CA VAL A 57 -1.57 -14.86 -13.15
C VAL A 57 -0.29 -14.32 -12.52
N ALA A 58 0.18 -13.14 -12.93
CA ALA A 58 1.40 -12.52 -12.40
C ALA A 58 1.31 -12.12 -10.91
N LEU A 59 0.10 -12.03 -10.35
CA LEU A 59 -0.13 -11.80 -8.91
C LEU A 59 -0.11 -13.10 -8.10
N ILE A 60 -0.54 -14.22 -8.69
CA ILE A 60 -0.53 -15.54 -8.01
C ILE A 60 0.76 -16.31 -8.21
N THR A 61 1.54 -15.99 -9.25
CA THR A 61 2.87 -16.57 -9.45
C THR A 61 3.75 -16.21 -8.26
N PRO A 62 4.29 -17.20 -7.53
CA PRO A 62 5.26 -16.96 -6.48
C PRO A 62 6.40 -16.16 -7.07
N ARG A 63 6.57 -14.92 -6.60
CA ARG A 63 7.80 -14.19 -6.85
C ARG A 63 8.79 -14.78 -5.87
N ASP A 64 9.95 -15.20 -6.36
CA ASP A 64 11.12 -15.39 -5.51
C ASP A 64 11.43 -14.02 -4.91
N ARG A 65 10.73 -13.72 -3.80
CA ARG A 65 10.98 -12.55 -3.01
C ARG A 65 12.35 -12.83 -2.43
N ALA A 66 13.37 -12.23 -3.04
CA ALA A 66 14.70 -12.20 -2.47
C ALA A 66 14.52 -11.98 -0.97
N LYS A 67 15.02 -12.93 -0.17
CA LYS A 67 14.98 -12.86 1.29
C LYS A 67 15.34 -11.43 1.65
N PRO A 68 14.52 -10.69 2.44
CA PRO A 68 14.86 -9.32 2.79
C PRO A 68 16.30 -9.38 3.30
N ALA A 69 17.18 -8.63 2.63
CA ALA A 69 18.56 -8.52 3.08
C ALA A 69 18.46 -8.20 4.56
N GLY A 70 19.10 -9.03 5.40
CA GLY A 70 19.13 -8.78 6.82
C GLY A 70 19.54 -7.33 7.06
N PRO A 71 19.02 -6.66 8.09
CA PRO A 71 19.22 -5.23 8.28
C PRO A 71 20.71 -4.92 8.16
N THR A 72 21.03 -4.05 7.21
CA THR A 72 22.41 -3.62 7.00
C THR A 72 22.85 -2.79 8.22
N LEU A 73 24.15 -2.65 8.44
CA LEU A 73 24.66 -1.81 9.54
C LEU A 73 24.11 -0.38 9.46
N THR A 74 23.83 0.11 8.25
CA THR A 74 23.17 1.40 8.01
C THR A 74 21.70 1.40 8.42
N ASP A 75 20.96 0.31 8.22
CA ASP A 75 19.56 0.19 8.68
C ASP A 75 19.49 0.14 10.21
N VAL A 76 20.43 -0.57 10.84
CA VAL A 76 20.54 -0.62 12.31
C VAL A 76 20.93 0.75 12.87
N ALA A 77 21.85 1.45 12.22
CA ALA A 77 22.25 2.80 12.61
C ALA A 77 21.10 3.81 12.46
N ALA A 78 20.34 3.74 11.35
CA ALA A 78 19.17 4.59 11.12
C ALA A 78 18.06 4.30 12.13
N ALA A 79 17.80 3.03 12.45
CA ALA A 79 16.85 2.64 13.49
C ALA A 79 17.29 3.13 14.88
N GLY A 80 18.59 3.04 15.19
CA GLY A 80 19.17 3.57 16.41
C GLY A 80 19.01 5.10 16.52
N LEU A 81 19.26 5.82 15.43
CA LEU A 81 19.08 7.28 15.39
C LEU A 81 17.59 7.68 15.50
N ALA A 82 16.69 6.95 14.86
CA ALA A 82 15.25 7.19 15.00
C ALA A 82 14.77 6.93 16.44
N ALA A 83 15.32 5.92 17.12
CA ALA A 83 15.02 5.65 18.52
C ALA A 83 15.50 6.77 19.44
N THR A 84 16.72 7.31 19.24
CA THR A 84 17.22 8.43 20.04
C THR A 84 16.43 9.72 19.80
N GLN A 85 16.04 9.98 18.55
CA GLN A 85 15.14 11.10 18.21
C GLN A 85 13.76 10.94 18.85
N GLY A 86 13.22 9.72 18.89
CA GLY A 86 11.96 9.42 19.58
C GLY A 86 12.04 9.71 21.08
N VAL A 87 13.12 9.29 21.75
CA VAL A 87 13.36 9.56 23.18
C VAL A 87 13.53 11.07 23.45
N ALA A 88 14.25 11.78 22.59
CA ALA A 88 14.39 13.23 22.69
C ALA A 88 13.04 13.95 22.55
N ASN A 89 12.19 13.52 21.62
CA ASN A 89 10.87 14.10 21.42
C ASN A 89 9.93 13.84 22.61
N VAL A 90 9.91 12.61 23.16
CA VAL A 90 9.15 12.29 24.36
C VAL A 90 9.65 13.10 25.57
N SER A 91 10.95 13.28 25.71
CA SER A 91 11.53 14.10 26.79
C SER A 91 11.15 15.57 26.65
N ALA A 92 11.14 16.10 25.43
CA ALA A 92 10.68 17.46 25.15
C ALA A 92 9.19 17.64 25.48
N MET A 93 8.33 16.69 25.11
CA MET A 93 6.91 16.70 25.48
C MET A 93 6.70 16.65 27.00
N LEU A 94 7.54 15.89 27.72
CA LEU A 94 7.48 15.80 29.18
C LEU A 94 7.91 17.10 29.87
N MET A 95 8.91 17.79 29.33
CA MET A 95 9.36 19.11 29.81
C MET A 95 8.35 20.22 29.48
N ASP A 96 7.68 20.16 28.33
CA ASP A 96 6.59 21.07 27.96
C ASP A 96 5.36 20.87 28.87
N SER A 97 5.12 19.64 29.33
CA SER A 97 4.05 19.31 30.30
C SER A 97 4.31 19.84 31.71
N LEU A 98 5.51 20.35 32.01
CA LEU A 98 5.89 20.95 33.30
C LEU A 98 5.72 22.49 33.34
N GLY A 99 5.01 23.07 32.35
CA GLY A 99 4.54 24.46 32.38
C GLY A 99 3.71 24.79 33.63
N PRO A 100 3.50 26.10 33.93
CA PRO A 100 3.14 26.57 35.27
C PRO A 100 1.92 25.84 35.83
N ALA A 101 2.09 25.28 37.03
CA ALA A 101 1.12 24.46 37.74
C ALA A 101 -0.25 25.17 37.88
N ALA A 102 -1.17 24.87 36.97
CA ALA A 102 -2.60 24.98 37.23
C ALA A 102 -3.01 23.85 38.20
N PRO A 103 -3.93 24.09 39.14
CA PRO A 103 -4.04 23.25 40.34
C PRO A 103 -4.53 21.86 39.97
N VAL A 104 -3.65 20.88 40.12
CA VAL A 104 -3.90 19.43 39.99
C VAL A 104 -5.10 18.97 40.84
N ALA A 105 -5.46 19.75 41.86
CA ALA A 105 -6.66 19.55 42.69
C ALA A 105 -7.99 19.67 41.92
N ALA A 106 -8.08 20.53 40.89
CA ALA A 106 -9.32 20.75 40.15
C ALA A 106 -9.63 19.64 39.11
N GLN A 107 -8.59 18.95 38.62
CA GLN A 107 -8.71 17.83 37.67
C GLN A 107 -9.00 16.49 38.37
N ALA A 108 -8.65 16.37 39.66
CA ALA A 108 -8.85 15.14 40.43
C ALA A 108 -10.33 14.87 40.77
N GLU A 109 -11.15 15.91 40.98
CA GLU A 109 -12.58 15.75 41.29
C GLU A 109 -13.43 15.22 40.12
N PRO A 110 -13.31 15.77 38.88
CA PRO A 110 -13.99 15.22 37.70
C PRO A 110 -13.62 13.77 37.42
N ALA A 111 -12.33 13.41 37.57
CA ALA A 111 -11.84 12.06 37.35
C ALA A 111 -12.40 11.05 38.37
N ARG A 112 -12.53 11.45 39.65
CA ARG A 112 -13.16 10.62 40.69
C ARG A 112 -14.65 10.39 40.42
N ARG A 113 -15.39 11.43 40.03
CA ARG A 113 -16.81 11.31 39.67
C ARG A 113 -17.04 10.46 38.41
N ALA A 114 -16.10 10.46 37.45
CA ALA A 114 -16.17 9.60 36.28
C ALA A 114 -15.94 8.11 36.61
N LEU A 115 -14.99 7.82 37.52
CA LEU A 115 -14.74 6.47 38.02
C LEU A 115 -15.92 5.89 38.81
N ASP A 116 -16.62 6.72 39.61
CA ASP A 116 -17.80 6.29 40.37
C ASP A 116 -18.98 5.89 39.45
N LYS A 117 -19.18 6.62 38.34
CA LYS A 117 -20.19 6.27 37.32
C LYS A 117 -19.89 4.93 36.63
N LEU A 118 -18.61 4.63 36.41
CA LEU A 118 -18.15 3.36 35.86
C LEU A 118 -18.32 2.20 36.85
N LYS A 119 -18.20 2.46 38.16
CA LYS A 119 -18.32 1.45 39.22
C LYS A 119 -19.77 1.19 39.65
N GLY A 120 -20.65 2.18 39.52
CA GLY A 120 -22.08 2.09 39.87
C GLY A 120 -22.97 1.37 38.84
N GLY A 121 -22.46 1.02 37.66
CA GLY A 121 -23.24 0.47 36.55
C GLY A 121 -23.64 -1.02 36.64
N ARG A 122 -23.63 -1.64 37.83
CA ARG A 122 -23.90 -3.10 37.95
C ARG A 122 -24.87 -3.53 39.06
N ARG A 123 -25.90 -2.73 39.38
CA ARG A 123 -27.12 -3.22 40.08
C ARG A 123 -28.36 -2.48 39.59
N GLY A 124 -28.88 -2.96 38.46
CA GLY A 124 -30.11 -2.46 37.84
C GLY A 124 -30.61 -3.42 36.75
N ARG A 125 -30.50 -4.72 37.00
CA ARG A 125 -31.26 -5.76 36.30
C ARG A 125 -31.66 -6.76 37.36
N LEU A 126 -32.90 -6.62 37.81
CA LEU A 126 -33.91 -7.62 38.15
C LEU A 126 -35.10 -6.83 38.67
#